data_AF-A0AAD7V8M0-F1
#
_entry.id   AF-A0AAD7V8M0-F1
#
_cell.length_a   1.000
_cell.length_b   1.000
_cell.length_c   1.000
_cell.angle_alpha   90.00
_cell.angle_beta   90.00
_cell.angle_gamma   90.00
#
_symmetry.space_group_name_H-M   'P 1'
#
loop_
_entity.id
_entity.type
_entity.pdbx_description
1 polymer ?
#
loop_
_entity_poly.entity_id
_entity_poly.type
_entity_poly.pdbx_seq_one_letter_code
_entity_poly.pdbx_strand_id
1 'polypeptide(L)'
;MSEQKKKISLSLNKKKKKAEMQAATTASGSDRIATNQQAAIDQQAACDIPTPIEGPAPYNMNPLSQAKTAPLIELLKKVPGREYFEGDDDPKLTYTKMIKLFNEAFGPSGWSKKEIDVRYDHIKQSSKGYEAGCTMKIELEIRGVGNHEALSASKANSFIQTARLFGELTGNASFDKDVMAEIKKQPKPKKLKLDETLIFHAEE
;
A
#
# COMPACT_ATOMS: atom_id res chain seq x y z
N MET A 1 32.67 -59.07 19.30
CA MET A 1 33.44 -58.11 18.47
C MET A 1 32.63 -57.37 17.38
N SER A 2 31.29 -57.32 17.46
CA SER A 2 30.43 -56.82 16.36
C SER A 2 29.98 -55.34 16.51
N GLU A 3 29.91 -54.79 17.72
CA GLU A 3 29.30 -53.46 17.92
C GLU A 3 30.27 -52.27 17.83
N GLN A 4 31.55 -52.43 18.20
CA GLN A 4 32.53 -51.34 18.11
C GLN A 4 32.86 -50.95 16.66
N LYS A 5 32.90 -51.92 15.74
CA LYS A 5 33.13 -51.66 14.31
C LYS A 5 31.96 -50.89 13.66
N LYS A 6 30.73 -51.12 14.13
CA LYS A 6 29.52 -50.43 13.64
C LYS A 6 29.47 -48.95 14.07
N LYS A 7 29.91 -48.64 15.31
CA LYS A 7 30.00 -47.26 15.80
C LYS A 7 31.08 -46.44 15.09
N ILE A 8 32.22 -47.05 14.73
CA ILE A 8 33.30 -46.37 13.99
C ILE A 8 32.86 -46.05 12.55
N SER A 9 32.17 -46.97 11.88
CA SER A 9 31.63 -46.73 10.52
C SER A 9 30.60 -45.60 10.47
N LEU A 10 29.70 -45.53 11.45
CA LEU A 10 28.69 -44.45 11.54
C LEU A 10 29.30 -43.06 11.82
N SER A 11 30.40 -43.02 12.58
CA SER A 11 31.15 -41.79 12.87
C SER A 11 31.88 -41.24 11.64
N LEU A 12 32.49 -42.11 10.84
CA LEU A 12 33.18 -41.74 9.60
C LEU A 12 32.20 -41.24 8.53
N ASN A 13 31.02 -41.85 8.39
CA ASN A 13 30.00 -41.40 7.44
C ASN A 13 29.38 -40.05 7.82
N LYS A 14 29.23 -39.74 9.11
CA LYS A 14 28.76 -38.41 9.55
C LYS A 14 29.80 -37.32 9.31
N LYS A 15 31.10 -37.60 9.48
CA LYS A 15 32.17 -36.63 9.17
C LYS A 15 32.29 -36.36 7.67
N LYS A 16 32.16 -37.39 6.81
CA LYS A 16 32.21 -37.22 5.35
C LYS A 16 31.04 -36.39 4.83
N LYS A 17 29.82 -36.63 5.32
CA LYS A 17 28.62 -35.88 4.92
C LYS A 17 28.64 -34.41 5.37
N LYS A 18 29.31 -34.10 6.49
CA LYS A 18 29.47 -32.71 6.97
C LYS A 18 30.55 -31.94 6.19
N ALA A 19 31.58 -32.63 5.70
CA ALA A 19 32.59 -32.01 4.82
C ALA A 19 32.04 -31.73 3.41
N GLU A 20 31.23 -32.63 2.84
CA GLU A 20 30.58 -32.42 1.54
C GLU A 20 29.55 -31.27 1.58
N MET A 21 28.83 -31.11 2.70
CA MET A 21 27.87 -30.01 2.86
C MET A 21 28.52 -28.65 3.15
N GLN A 22 29.79 -28.61 3.59
CA GLN A 22 30.52 -27.35 3.75
C GLN A 22 31.25 -26.93 2.46
N ALA A 23 31.70 -27.87 1.62
CA ALA A 23 32.29 -27.56 0.32
C ALA A 23 31.25 -27.07 -0.71
N ALA A 24 29.99 -27.55 -0.64
CA ALA A 24 28.92 -27.10 -1.53
C ALA A 24 28.44 -25.65 -1.28
N THR A 25 28.65 -25.12 -0.07
CA THR A 25 28.23 -23.76 0.30
C THR A 25 29.27 -22.70 -0.05
N THR A 26 30.54 -23.09 -0.28
CA THR A 26 31.62 -22.15 -0.63
C THR A 26 31.82 -22.01 -2.14
N ALA A 27 31.27 -22.92 -2.97
CA ALA A 27 31.42 -22.91 -4.43
C ALA A 27 30.27 -22.25 -5.20
N SER A 28 29.22 -21.74 -4.53
CA SER A 28 28.04 -21.15 -5.19
C SER A 28 27.86 -19.63 -4.94
N GLY A 29 28.75 -19.00 -4.17
CA GLY A 29 28.62 -17.61 -3.72
C GLY A 29 29.40 -16.57 -4.54
N SER A 30 30.38 -16.99 -5.35
CA SER A 30 31.29 -16.06 -6.04
C SER A 30 30.92 -15.78 -7.50
N ASP A 31 30.25 -16.72 -8.18
CA ASP A 31 29.92 -16.56 -9.61
C ASP A 31 28.56 -15.86 -9.87
N ARG A 32 27.71 -15.70 -8.85
CA ARG A 32 26.43 -14.99 -9.00
C ARG A 32 26.52 -13.47 -8.78
N ILE A 33 27.62 -13.00 -8.19
CA ILE A 33 27.80 -11.56 -7.88
C ILE A 33 28.43 -10.83 -9.08
N ALA A 34 29.30 -11.50 -9.86
CA ALA A 34 29.91 -10.91 -11.06
C ALA A 34 28.92 -10.76 -12.23
N THR A 35 28.02 -11.74 -12.44
CA THR A 35 27.07 -11.72 -13.57
C THR A 35 25.93 -10.72 -13.38
N ASN A 36 25.62 -10.32 -12.14
CA ASN A 36 24.58 -9.32 -11.84
C ASN A 36 25.12 -7.88 -11.77
N GLN A 37 26.44 -7.66 -11.75
CA GLN A 37 27.02 -6.31 -11.85
C GLN A 37 27.26 -5.86 -13.30
N GLN A 38 27.50 -6.78 -14.24
CA GLN A 38 27.69 -6.41 -15.65
C GLN A 38 26.37 -6.12 -16.38
N ALA A 39 25.26 -6.75 -15.97
CA ALA A 39 23.92 -6.44 -16.53
C ALA A 39 23.37 -5.06 -16.08
N ALA A 40 23.90 -4.49 -14.99
CA ALA A 40 23.51 -3.19 -14.48
C ALA A 40 24.26 -2.02 -15.15
N ILE A 41 25.43 -2.27 -15.75
CA ILE A 41 26.27 -1.24 -16.38
C ILE A 41 25.87 -1.02 -17.85
N ASP A 42 25.42 -2.06 -18.56
CA ASP A 42 25.03 -1.96 -19.97
C ASP A 42 23.58 -1.51 -20.21
N GLN A 43 22.76 -1.32 -19.16
CA GLN A 43 21.41 -0.72 -19.27
C GLN A 43 21.37 0.79 -18.95
N GLN A 44 22.49 1.41 -18.61
CA GLN A 44 22.56 2.82 -18.23
C GLN A 44 23.10 3.75 -19.32
N ALA A 45 23.26 3.23 -20.55
CA ALA A 45 23.71 3.98 -21.72
C ALA A 45 22.59 4.34 -22.73
N ALA A 46 21.32 4.25 -22.34
CA ALA A 46 20.18 4.66 -23.18
C ALA A 46 19.05 5.36 -22.40
N CYS A 47 19.39 6.07 -21.32
CA CYS A 47 18.46 7.02 -20.69
C CYS A 47 18.57 8.39 -21.36
N ASP A 48 18.18 8.45 -22.64
CA ASP A 48 17.68 9.69 -23.21
C ASP A 48 16.40 10.02 -22.46
N ILE A 49 16.46 11.03 -21.58
CA ILE A 49 15.31 11.58 -20.88
C ILE A 49 14.34 12.08 -21.97
N PRO A 50 13.16 11.45 -22.18
CA PRO A 50 12.16 12.06 -23.01
C PRO A 50 11.72 13.33 -22.29
N THR A 51 11.78 14.46 -23.00
CA THR A 51 11.12 15.72 -22.65
C THR A 51 9.72 15.41 -22.10
N PRO A 52 9.24 16.14 -21.08
CA PRO A 52 7.91 15.90 -20.52
C PRO A 52 6.89 15.87 -21.65
N ILE A 53 6.25 14.72 -21.86
CA ILE A 53 5.08 14.62 -22.73
C ILE A 53 4.07 15.54 -22.07
N GLU A 54 3.78 16.68 -22.69
CA GLU A 54 2.64 17.51 -22.35
C GLU A 54 1.42 16.59 -22.42
N GLY A 55 0.99 16.11 -21.25
CA GLY A 55 -0.26 15.39 -21.14
C GLY A 55 -1.38 16.24 -21.70
N PRO A 56 -2.48 15.65 -22.18
CA PRO A 56 -3.64 16.42 -22.59
C PRO A 56 -3.98 17.41 -21.48
N ALA A 57 -4.13 18.68 -21.88
CA ALA A 57 -4.39 19.80 -20.98
C ALA A 57 -5.45 19.41 -19.92
N PRO A 58 -5.27 19.82 -18.65
CA PRO A 58 -6.22 19.48 -17.60
C PRO A 58 -7.64 19.80 -18.08
N TYR A 59 -8.51 18.80 -17.99
CA TYR A 59 -9.92 18.85 -18.39
C TYR A 59 -10.50 20.22 -18.06
N ASN A 60 -11.00 20.89 -19.11
CA ASN A 60 -11.68 22.18 -19.15
C ASN A 60 -12.27 22.61 -17.79
N MET A 61 -11.44 23.24 -16.96
CA MET A 61 -11.88 23.90 -15.74
C MET A 61 -12.64 25.14 -16.18
N ASN A 62 -13.98 25.07 -16.14
CA ASN A 62 -14.83 26.23 -16.33
C ASN A 62 -14.30 27.37 -15.41
N PRO A 63 -13.91 28.54 -15.92
CA PRO A 63 -13.22 29.58 -15.13
C PRO A 63 -14.01 30.08 -13.90
N LEU A 64 -15.32 29.83 -13.85
CA LEU A 64 -16.18 30.05 -12.67
C LEU A 64 -15.94 29.06 -11.50
N SER A 65 -15.19 27.96 -11.71
CA SER A 65 -14.84 26.98 -10.67
C SER A 65 -13.61 27.37 -9.86
N GLN A 66 -12.67 28.14 -10.42
CA GLN A 66 -11.34 28.40 -9.83
C GLN A 66 -11.40 29.12 -8.47
N ALA A 67 -12.38 30.02 -8.28
CA ALA A 67 -12.59 30.71 -6.99
C ALA A 67 -13.12 29.77 -5.89
N LYS A 68 -13.78 28.65 -6.25
CA LYS A 68 -14.25 27.63 -5.30
C LYS A 68 -13.25 26.48 -5.11
N THR A 69 -12.29 26.30 -6.02
CA THR A 69 -11.28 25.23 -5.94
C THR A 69 -10.09 25.58 -5.03
N ALA A 70 -9.67 26.85 -4.99
CA ALA A 70 -8.56 27.30 -4.14
C ALA A 70 -8.65 26.84 -2.66
N PRO A 71 -9.79 26.95 -1.95
CA PRO A 71 -9.89 26.46 -0.58
C PRO A 71 -9.79 24.93 -0.47
N LEU A 72 -10.21 24.18 -1.48
CA LEU A 72 -10.11 22.71 -1.50
C LEU A 72 -8.68 22.24 -1.72
N ILE A 73 -7.92 22.91 -2.60
CA ILE A 73 -6.50 22.62 -2.80
C ILE A 73 -5.70 22.90 -1.53
N GLU A 74 -5.98 24.01 -0.82
CA GLU A 74 -5.34 24.30 0.47
C GLU A 74 -5.74 23.30 1.56
N LEU A 75 -6.98 22.80 1.54
CA LEU A 75 -7.44 21.75 2.45
C LEU A 75 -6.65 20.45 2.24
N LEU A 76 -6.39 20.05 0.99
CA LEU A 76 -5.64 18.83 0.65
C LEU A 76 -4.18 18.84 1.11
N LYS A 77 -3.59 20.04 1.32
CA LYS A 77 -2.24 20.19 1.89
C LYS A 77 -2.17 19.97 3.39
N LYS A 78 -3.32 19.93 4.10
CA LYS A 78 -3.35 19.70 5.55
C LYS A 78 -3.15 18.23 5.87
N VAL A 79 -2.72 17.93 7.09
CA VAL A 79 -2.54 16.57 7.58
C VAL A 79 -3.74 16.15 8.45
N PRO A 80 -4.25 14.91 8.36
CA PRO A 80 -5.32 14.45 9.24
C PRO A 80 -4.89 14.43 10.70
N GLY A 81 -5.80 14.76 11.61
CA GLY A 81 -5.55 14.63 13.05
C GLY A 81 -5.41 13.18 13.50
N ARG A 82 -4.88 12.97 14.71
CA ARG A 82 -4.66 11.63 15.31
C ARG A 82 -5.94 10.78 15.39
N GLU A 83 -7.12 11.39 15.40
CA GLU A 83 -8.44 10.74 15.39
C GLU A 83 -8.73 9.87 14.17
N TYR A 84 -8.02 10.13 13.07
CA TYR A 84 -8.14 9.38 11.83
C TYR A 84 -7.17 8.19 11.75
N PHE A 85 -6.19 8.10 12.65
CA PHE A 85 -5.21 7.02 12.66
C PHE A 85 -5.52 5.98 13.73
N GLU A 86 -5.42 4.70 13.37
CA GLU A 86 -5.56 3.56 14.27
C GLU A 86 -4.20 2.92 14.56
N GLY A 87 -4.02 2.32 15.74
CA GLY A 87 -2.74 1.76 16.20
C GLY A 87 -1.96 2.73 17.08
N ASP A 88 -1.09 2.18 17.93
CA ASP A 88 -0.18 2.94 18.80
C ASP A 88 1.15 3.19 18.09
N ASP A 89 1.89 2.10 17.86
CA ASP A 89 3.26 2.12 17.34
C ASP A 89 3.34 2.38 15.84
N ASP A 90 2.33 1.93 15.10
CA ASP A 90 2.24 2.03 13.64
C ASP A 90 0.87 2.60 13.23
N PRO A 91 0.69 3.94 13.33
CA PRO A 91 -0.60 4.56 13.10
C PRO A 91 -0.98 4.46 11.62
N LYS A 92 -2.16 3.89 11.34
CA LYS A 92 -2.66 3.63 10.00
C LYS A 92 -3.98 4.33 9.77
N LEU A 93 -4.08 5.00 8.62
CA LEU A 93 -5.34 5.52 8.11
C LEU A 93 -6.11 4.37 7.46
N THR A 94 -7.06 3.80 8.21
CA THR A 94 -7.85 2.63 7.76
C THR A 94 -8.92 3.05 6.76
N TYR A 95 -9.49 2.08 6.04
CA TYR A 95 -10.55 2.30 5.05
C TYR A 95 -11.74 3.07 5.64
N THR A 96 -12.20 2.67 6.82
CA THR A 96 -13.34 3.30 7.50
C THR A 96 -13.01 4.73 7.93
N LYS A 97 -11.80 4.97 8.43
CA LYS A 97 -11.34 6.31 8.81
C LYS A 97 -11.18 7.23 7.61
N MET A 98 -10.74 6.69 6.48
CA MET A 98 -10.65 7.41 5.21
C MET A 98 -12.04 7.84 4.72
N ILE A 99 -13.05 6.96 4.75
CA ILE A 99 -14.42 7.32 4.39
C ILE A 99 -14.94 8.45 5.29
N LYS A 100 -14.74 8.32 6.59
CA LYS A 100 -15.16 9.34 7.56
C LYS A 100 -14.49 10.69 7.25
N LEU A 101 -13.18 10.68 7.02
CA LEU A 101 -12.42 11.87 6.66
C LEU A 101 -12.94 12.52 5.38
N PHE A 102 -13.21 11.74 4.34
CA PHE A 102 -13.77 12.26 3.09
C PHE A 102 -15.17 12.88 3.29
N ASN A 103 -16.02 12.24 4.09
CA ASN A 103 -17.35 12.77 4.42
C ASN A 103 -17.27 14.08 5.22
N GLU A 104 -16.32 14.22 6.13
CA GLU A 104 -16.15 15.45 6.92
C GLU A 104 -15.47 16.57 6.11
N ALA A 105 -14.46 16.23 5.30
CA ALA A 105 -13.69 17.21 4.53
C ALA A 105 -14.44 17.72 3.28
N PHE A 106 -15.15 16.83 2.58
CA PHE A 106 -15.77 17.15 1.28
C PHE A 106 -17.30 17.05 1.31
N GLY A 107 -17.88 16.50 2.38
CA GLY A 107 -19.30 16.19 2.45
C GLY A 107 -19.64 14.84 1.80
N PRO A 108 -20.75 14.18 2.21
CA PRO A 108 -21.13 12.87 1.68
C PRO A 108 -21.36 12.82 0.16
N SER A 109 -21.70 13.96 -0.44
CA SER A 109 -21.91 14.11 -1.89
C SER A 109 -20.75 14.81 -2.60
N GLY A 110 -19.69 15.22 -1.88
CA GLY A 110 -18.55 15.93 -2.45
C GLY A 110 -17.49 15.04 -3.08
N TRP A 111 -17.62 13.73 -2.93
CA TRP A 111 -16.70 12.75 -3.52
C TRP A 111 -17.48 11.53 -4.00
N SER A 112 -16.88 10.79 -4.94
CA SER A 112 -17.46 9.54 -5.42
C SER A 112 -16.35 8.56 -5.80
N LYS A 113 -16.64 7.27 -5.71
CA LYS A 113 -15.71 6.23 -6.16
C LYS A 113 -16.41 5.29 -7.13
N LYS A 114 -15.67 4.83 -8.13
CA LYS A 114 -16.14 3.90 -9.15
C LYS A 114 -15.13 2.79 -9.34
N GLU A 115 -15.60 1.55 -9.34
CA GLU A 115 -14.80 0.40 -9.74
C GLU A 115 -14.81 0.33 -11.27
N ILE A 116 -13.64 0.51 -11.89
CA ILE A 116 -13.51 0.51 -13.36
C ILE A 116 -13.31 -0.92 -13.86
N ASP A 117 -12.37 -1.64 -13.23
CA ASP A 117 -11.96 -2.97 -13.65
C ASP A 117 -11.61 -3.82 -12.44
N VAL A 118 -12.00 -5.09 -12.48
CA VAL A 118 -11.72 -6.09 -11.45
C VAL A 118 -11.29 -7.36 -12.16
N ARG A 119 -10.02 -7.73 -12.00
CA ARG A 119 -9.41 -8.90 -12.63
C ARG A 119 -8.93 -9.87 -11.57
N TYR A 120 -9.27 -11.14 -11.75
CA TYR A 120 -8.73 -12.23 -10.95
C TYR A 120 -7.53 -12.81 -11.68
N ASP A 121 -6.33 -12.46 -11.23
CA ASP A 121 -5.07 -12.83 -11.89
C ASP A 121 -4.74 -14.31 -11.71
N HIS A 122 -5.15 -14.90 -10.58
CA HIS A 122 -5.10 -16.35 -10.38
C HIS A 122 -6.19 -16.79 -9.42
N ILE A 123 -6.66 -18.03 -9.60
CA ILE A 123 -7.52 -18.73 -8.66
C ILE A 123 -6.99 -20.15 -8.55
N LYS A 124 -6.58 -20.56 -7.35
CA LYS A 124 -6.02 -21.88 -7.05
C LYS A 124 -6.83 -22.53 -5.95
N GLN A 125 -7.43 -23.68 -6.25
CA GLN A 125 -8.07 -24.51 -5.25
C GLN A 125 -7.04 -25.42 -4.58
N SER A 126 -7.10 -25.50 -3.26
CA SER A 126 -6.29 -26.42 -2.44
C SER A 126 -7.19 -27.15 -1.44
N SER A 127 -6.64 -28.18 -0.78
CA SER A 127 -7.34 -28.86 0.33
C SER A 127 -7.65 -27.94 1.52
N LYS A 128 -7.03 -26.75 1.59
CA LYS A 128 -7.24 -25.74 2.64
C LYS A 128 -8.20 -24.62 2.24
N GLY A 129 -8.69 -24.62 1.00
CA GLY A 129 -9.56 -23.58 0.46
C GLY A 129 -9.04 -22.98 -0.85
N TYR A 130 -9.62 -21.85 -1.24
CA TYR A 130 -9.28 -21.11 -2.44
C TYR A 130 -8.27 -20.01 -2.13
N GLU A 131 -7.23 -19.92 -2.95
CA GLU A 131 -6.31 -18.81 -3.02
C GLU A 131 -6.62 -18.04 -4.29
N ALA A 132 -6.84 -16.73 -4.19
CA ALA A 132 -7.13 -15.89 -5.35
C ALA A 132 -6.36 -14.57 -5.27
N GLY A 133 -5.70 -14.23 -6.38
CA GLY A 133 -5.12 -12.91 -6.61
C GLY A 133 -6.13 -12.04 -7.35
N CYS A 134 -6.36 -10.82 -6.87
CA CYS A 134 -7.29 -9.88 -7.46
C CYS A 134 -6.63 -8.52 -7.63
N THR A 135 -6.64 -8.03 -8.86
CA THR A 135 -6.25 -6.68 -9.26
C THR A 135 -7.49 -5.85 -9.50
N MET A 136 -7.56 -4.67 -8.88
CA MET A 136 -8.67 -3.75 -9.03
C MET A 136 -8.18 -2.38 -9.48
N LYS A 137 -8.79 -1.86 -10.55
CA LYS A 137 -8.68 -0.47 -10.97
C LYS A 137 -9.89 0.30 -10.44
N ILE A 138 -9.63 1.36 -9.70
CA ILE A 138 -10.69 2.26 -9.23
C ILE A 138 -10.42 3.68 -9.71
N GLU A 139 -11.50 4.43 -9.87
CA GLU A 139 -11.51 5.88 -10.02
C GLU A 139 -12.12 6.50 -8.76
N LEU A 140 -11.51 7.59 -8.29
CA LEU A 140 -12.00 8.40 -7.19
C LEU A 140 -12.07 9.84 -7.68
N GLU A 141 -13.23 10.48 -7.51
CA GLU A 141 -13.47 11.88 -7.85
C GLU A 141 -13.72 12.69 -6.58
N ILE A 142 -13.09 13.85 -6.47
CA ILE A 142 -13.44 14.90 -5.50
C ILE A 142 -13.97 16.09 -6.29
N ARG A 143 -15.24 16.46 -6.06
CA ARG A 143 -15.91 17.54 -6.78
C ARG A 143 -15.16 18.85 -6.57
N GLY A 144 -14.81 19.51 -7.68
CA GLY A 144 -14.04 20.76 -7.66
C GLY A 144 -12.53 20.58 -7.48
N VAL A 145 -12.02 19.34 -7.45
CA VAL A 145 -10.58 19.06 -7.50
C VAL A 145 -10.25 18.28 -8.77
N GLY A 146 -10.91 17.15 -9.00
CA GLY A 146 -10.67 16.28 -10.15
C GLY A 146 -10.85 14.80 -9.80
N ASN A 147 -10.38 13.93 -10.68
CA ASN A 147 -10.36 12.48 -10.49
C ASN A 147 -8.94 11.90 -10.53
N HIS A 148 -8.75 10.79 -9.84
CA HIS A 148 -7.56 9.97 -9.93
C HIS A 148 -7.95 8.51 -10.10
N GLU A 149 -7.10 7.76 -10.81
CA GLU A 149 -7.23 6.32 -10.97
C GLU A 149 -6.01 5.63 -10.38
N ALA A 150 -6.20 4.47 -9.75
CA ALA A 150 -5.08 3.62 -9.36
C ALA A 150 -5.43 2.14 -9.50
N LEU A 151 -4.38 1.34 -9.67
CA LEU A 151 -4.45 -0.12 -9.75
C LEU A 151 -3.84 -0.71 -8.47
N SER A 152 -4.56 -1.59 -7.80
CA SER A 152 -4.10 -2.17 -6.53
C SER A 152 -4.71 -3.54 -6.26
N ALA A 153 -4.06 -4.28 -5.35
CA ALA A 153 -4.59 -5.53 -4.81
C ALA A 153 -5.65 -5.24 -3.74
N SER A 154 -6.86 -5.78 -3.92
CA SER A 154 -8.05 -5.63 -3.05
C SER A 154 -8.75 -4.27 -3.03
N LYS A 155 -10.08 -4.31 -2.83
CA LYS A 155 -10.99 -3.16 -2.87
C LYS A 155 -10.66 -2.06 -1.86
N ALA A 156 -10.40 -2.43 -0.62
CA ALA A 156 -10.15 -1.47 0.46
C ALA A 156 -8.82 -0.74 0.26
N ASN A 157 -7.78 -1.48 -0.13
CA ASN A 157 -6.46 -0.92 -0.37
C ASN A 157 -6.46 -0.06 -1.64
N SER A 158 -7.17 -0.44 -2.70
CA SER A 158 -7.30 0.40 -3.90
C SER A 158 -7.89 1.77 -3.56
N PHE A 159 -8.94 1.83 -2.74
CA PHE A 159 -9.51 3.11 -2.29
C PHE A 159 -8.48 4.00 -1.58
N ILE A 160 -7.77 3.43 -0.61
CA ILE A 160 -6.77 4.17 0.16
C ILE A 160 -5.63 4.65 -0.73
N GLN A 161 -5.15 3.81 -1.66
CA GLN A 161 -4.08 4.17 -2.57
C GLN A 161 -4.48 5.28 -3.55
N THR A 162 -5.66 5.20 -4.16
CA THR A 162 -6.14 6.27 -5.04
C THR A 162 -6.40 7.56 -4.26
N ALA A 163 -6.94 7.47 -3.03
CA ALA A 163 -7.15 8.63 -2.18
C ALA A 163 -5.86 9.41 -1.93
N ARG A 164 -4.75 8.72 -1.64
CA ARG A 164 -3.44 9.33 -1.38
C ARG A 164 -2.92 10.20 -2.51
N LEU A 165 -3.36 9.97 -3.75
CA LEU A 165 -2.93 10.76 -4.90
C LEU A 165 -3.41 12.22 -4.83
N PHE A 166 -4.47 12.51 -4.07
CA PHE A 166 -5.00 13.87 -3.93
C PHE A 166 -4.18 14.77 -2.99
N GLY A 167 -3.43 14.21 -2.03
CA GLY A 167 -2.58 15.03 -1.15
C GLY A 167 -2.41 14.48 0.27
N GLU A 168 -1.84 15.32 1.12
CA GLU A 168 -1.50 15.00 2.51
C GLU A 168 -2.72 14.60 3.33
N LEU A 169 -3.83 15.34 3.16
CA LEU A 169 -5.06 15.10 3.90
C LEU A 169 -5.62 13.72 3.60
N THR A 170 -5.53 13.27 2.35
CA THR A 170 -6.11 11.99 1.93
C THR A 170 -5.15 10.81 2.12
N GLY A 171 -4.12 11.01 2.95
CA GLY A 171 -3.27 9.94 3.48
C GLY A 171 -1.84 9.91 2.95
N ASN A 172 -1.43 10.82 2.06
CA ASN A 172 -0.05 10.88 1.57
C ASN A 172 0.94 11.10 2.71
N ALA A 173 0.53 11.89 3.72
CA ALA A 173 1.29 12.18 4.93
C ALA A 173 1.69 10.94 5.73
N SER A 174 1.00 9.81 5.51
CA SER A 174 1.31 8.54 6.20
C SER A 174 2.69 7.98 5.84
N PHE A 175 3.29 8.43 4.74
CA PHE A 175 4.62 8.01 4.30
C PHE A 175 5.74 8.94 4.78
N ASP A 176 5.39 10.12 5.30
CA ASP A 176 6.34 11.04 5.90
C ASP A 176 6.60 10.63 7.35
N LYS A 177 7.86 10.25 7.63
CA LYS A 177 8.27 9.76 8.95
C LYS A 177 8.19 10.85 10.03
N ASP A 178 8.47 12.09 9.67
CA ASP A 178 8.51 13.21 10.61
C ASP A 178 7.08 13.62 10.98
N VAL A 179 6.18 13.67 9.98
CA VAL A 179 4.76 13.90 10.21
C VAL A 179 4.17 12.80 11.10
N MET A 180 4.47 11.53 10.81
CA MET A 180 3.96 10.42 11.60
C MET A 180 4.55 10.38 13.02
N ALA A 181 5.80 10.82 13.21
CA ALA A 181 6.39 10.97 14.54
C ALA A 181 5.66 12.04 15.36
N GLU A 182 5.25 13.15 14.73
CA GLU A 182 4.49 14.21 15.41
C GLU A 182 3.06 13.75 15.75
N ILE A 183 2.38 13.07 14.83
CA ILE A 183 1.05 12.48 15.05
C ILE A 183 1.07 11.46 16.22
N LYS A 184 2.20 10.77 16.47
CA LYS A 184 2.35 9.86 17.61
C LYS A 184 2.42 10.56 18.96
N LYS A 185 2.86 11.82 19.01
CA LYS A 185 2.91 12.60 20.25
C LYS A 185 1.54 13.13 20.66
N GLN A 186 0.62 13.26 19.71
CA GLN A 186 -0.73 13.74 19.97
C GLN A 186 -1.53 12.73 20.82
N PRO A 187 -2.33 13.21 21.79
CA PRO A 187 -3.14 12.33 22.63
C PRO A 187 -4.17 11.59 21.77
N LYS A 188 -4.39 10.31 22.09
CA LYS A 188 -5.46 9.55 21.45
C LYS A 188 -6.82 10.16 21.78
N PRO A 189 -7.70 10.28 20.77
CA PRO A 189 -9.07 10.71 21.04
C PRO A 189 -9.77 9.64 21.86
N LYS A 190 -10.62 10.10 22.79
CA LYS A 190 -11.45 9.20 23.57
C LYS A 190 -12.39 8.45 22.62
N LYS A 191 -12.50 7.13 22.78
CA LYS A 191 -13.49 6.33 22.07
C LYS A 191 -14.88 6.81 22.51
N LEU A 192 -15.59 7.47 21.62
CA LEU A 192 -16.99 7.82 21.84
C LEU A 192 -17.78 6.51 21.90
N LYS A 193 -18.62 6.37 22.92
CA LYS A 193 -19.59 5.27 22.98
C LYS A 193 -20.68 5.55 21.96
N LEU A 194 -21.16 4.50 21.28
CA LEU A 194 -22.33 4.62 20.41
C LEU A 194 -23.52 5.02 21.29
N ASP A 195 -24.20 6.08 20.90
CA ASP A 195 -25.49 6.42 21.49
C ASP A 195 -26.55 5.59 20.78
N GLU A 196 -27.08 4.59 21.48
CA GLU A 196 -28.06 3.66 20.94
C GLU A 196 -29.38 4.35 20.57
N THR A 197 -29.66 5.52 21.13
CA THR A 197 -30.86 6.30 20.81
C THR A 197 -30.84 6.88 19.39
N LEU A 198 -29.68 6.95 18.76
CA LEU A 198 -29.50 7.44 17.39
C LEU A 198 -29.59 6.31 16.34
N ILE A 199 -29.80 5.07 16.77
CA ILE A 199 -29.97 3.93 15.88
C ILE A 199 -31.39 3.96 15.31
N PHE A 200 -31.50 4.01 13.99
CA PHE A 200 -32.78 3.89 13.33
C PHE A 200 -33.31 2.46 13.49
N HIS A 201 -34.42 2.32 14.19
CA HIS A 201 -35.21 1.10 14.23
C HIS A 201 -36.31 1.24 13.18
N ALA A 202 -36.18 0.52 12.06
CA ALA A 202 -37.32 0.34 11.17
C ALA A 202 -38.36 -0.49 11.93
N GLU A 203 -39.55 0.05 12.16
CA GLU A 203 -40.69 -0.77 12.60
C GLU A 203 -40.97 -1.82 11.50
N GLU A 204 -41.09 -3.09 11.90
CA GLU A 204 -41.41 -4.23 11.02
C GLU A 204 -42.84 -4.17 10.46
#